data_AF-A0ABD5DF22-F1
#
_entry.id   AF-A0ABD5DF22-F1
#
_cell.length_a   1.000
_cell.length_b   1.000
_cell.length_c   1.000
_cell.angle_alpha   90.00
_cell.angle_beta   90.00
_cell.angle_gamma   90.00
#
_symmetry.space_group_name_H-M   'P 1'
#
loop_
_entity.id
_entity.type
_entity.pdbx_description
1 polymer ?
#
loop_
_entity_poly.entity_id
_entity_poly.type
_entity_poly.pdbx_seq_one_letter_code
_entity_poly.pdbx_strand_id
1 'polypeptide(L)'
;CDNGDLAWVEEPSYWGIRHVLAMNDVRAEPLTVDANGLCPPETVDDAPRLIFVTPSHQYPLGAVMSLERRQRLLALARQQGSWIVED
;
A
#
# COMPACT_ATOMS: atom_id res chain seq x y z
N CYS A 1 4.75 2.18 13.60
CA CYS A 1 5.80 2.67 12.70
C CYS A 1 6.57 3.74 13.46
N ASP A 2 7.85 3.86 13.16
CA ASP A 2 8.75 4.87 13.69
C ASP A 2 9.13 5.87 12.57
N ASN A 3 9.76 6.98 12.94
CA ASN A 3 10.24 7.97 11.97
C ASN A 3 11.24 7.33 10.99
N GLY A 4 11.09 7.62 9.70
CA GLY A 4 11.90 7.06 8.62
C GLY A 4 11.44 5.71 8.09
N ASP A 5 10.43 5.07 8.71
CA ASP A 5 9.83 3.83 8.19
C ASP A 5 9.25 4.03 6.78
N LEU A 6 9.25 2.97 5.99
CA LEU A 6 8.64 2.94 4.67
C LEU A 6 7.17 2.53 4.74
N ALA A 7 6.32 3.28 4.04
CA ALA A 7 4.92 2.96 3.84
C ALA A 7 4.59 2.90 2.34
N TRP A 8 3.98 1.81 1.90
CA TRP A 8 3.41 1.72 0.55
C TRP A 8 2.00 2.30 0.53
N VAL A 9 1.72 3.08 -0.49
CA VAL A 9 0.43 3.76 -0.67
C VAL A 9 0.00 3.65 -2.12
N GLU A 10 -1.28 3.40 -2.36
CA GLU A 10 -1.87 3.45 -3.69
C GLU A 10 -1.58 4.79 -4.43
N GLU A 11 -1.46 4.74 -5.75
CA GLU A 11 -1.41 5.92 -6.62
C GLU A 11 -2.27 5.66 -7.86
N PRO A 12 -3.35 6.44 -8.08
CA PRO A 12 -3.85 7.55 -7.25
C PRO A 12 -4.49 7.12 -5.92
N SER A 13 -4.21 7.81 -4.80
CA SER A 13 -4.88 7.60 -3.50
C SER A 13 -5.55 8.86 -2.95
N TYR A 14 -6.31 8.72 -1.86
CA TYR A 14 -6.76 9.86 -1.06
C TYR A 14 -5.58 10.68 -0.56
N TRP A 15 -5.59 11.99 -0.83
CA TRP A 15 -4.50 12.92 -0.51
C TRP A 15 -4.17 12.98 0.99
N GLY A 16 -5.16 12.75 1.86
CA GLY A 16 -4.99 12.83 3.31
C GLY A 16 -4.00 11.80 3.85
N ILE A 17 -3.90 10.62 3.22
CA ILE A 17 -3.00 9.57 3.69
C ILE A 17 -1.53 9.96 3.51
N ARG A 18 -1.20 10.60 2.38
CA ARG A 18 0.14 11.13 2.11
C ARG A 18 0.53 12.22 3.09
N HIS A 19 -0.44 13.09 3.41
CA HIS A 19 -0.21 14.18 4.34
C HIS A 19 0.05 13.67 5.77
N VAL A 20 -0.72 12.69 6.24
CA VAL A 20 -0.51 12.06 7.55
C VAL A 20 0.84 11.34 7.62
N LEU A 21 1.25 10.62 6.58
CA LEU A 21 2.54 9.94 6.55
C LEU A 21 3.71 10.94 6.58
N ALA A 22 3.62 12.01 5.78
CA ALA A 22 4.65 13.06 5.77
C ALA A 22 4.75 13.78 7.13
N MET A 23 3.62 14.01 7.82
CA MET A 23 3.60 14.61 9.16
C MET A 23 4.28 13.76 10.23
N ASN A 24 4.36 12.44 10.03
CA ASN A 24 5.00 11.50 10.94
C ASN A 24 6.40 11.09 10.48
N ASP A 25 6.98 11.81 9.51
CA ASP A 25 8.31 11.52 8.93
C ASP A 25 8.41 10.09 8.36
N VAL A 26 7.29 9.54 7.89
CA VAL A 26 7.22 8.21 7.24
C VAL A 26 7.42 8.39 5.74
N ARG A 27 8.32 7.60 5.16
CA ARG A 27 8.61 7.60 3.72
C ARG A 27 7.44 6.94 3.00
N ALA A 28 6.61 7.73 2.32
CA ALA A 28 5.52 7.20 1.50
C ALA A 28 6.04 6.86 0.09
N GLU A 29 6.03 5.59 -0.26
CA GLU A 29 6.34 5.12 -1.61
C GLU A 29 5.04 4.81 -2.38
N PRO A 30 4.80 5.50 -3.50
CA PRO A 30 3.58 5.34 -4.28
C PRO A 30 3.64 4.07 -5.14
N LEU A 31 2.61 3.24 -5.07
CA LEU A 31 2.41 2.07 -5.92
C LEU A 31 1.22 2.27 -6.84
N THR A 32 1.43 2.04 -8.13
CA THR A 32 0.38 2.19 -9.14
C THR A 32 -0.80 1.25 -8.89
N VAL A 33 -2.01 1.73 -9.19
CA VAL A 33 -3.24 0.93 -9.18
C VAL A 33 -3.68 0.65 -10.61
N ASP A 34 -4.06 -0.59 -10.89
CA ASP A 34 -4.72 -0.98 -12.13
C ASP A 34 -6.16 -1.51 -11.88
N ALA A 35 -6.78 -2.07 -12.91
CA ALA A 35 -8.15 -2.60 -12.82
C ALA A 35 -8.33 -3.69 -11.74
N ASN A 36 -7.23 -4.30 -11.29
CA ASN A 36 -7.21 -5.33 -10.25
C ASN A 36 -6.69 -4.82 -8.91
N GLY A 37 -6.65 -3.50 -8.70
CA GLY A 37 -6.17 -2.85 -7.47
C GLY A 37 -4.69 -2.50 -7.49
N LEU A 38 -4.11 -2.27 -6.30
CA LEU A 38 -2.68 -1.98 -6.12
C LEU A 38 -1.80 -3.03 -6.80
N CYS A 39 -0.75 -2.58 -7.50
CA CYS A 39 0.29 -3.41 -8.10
C CYS A 39 1.49 -3.54 -7.14
N PRO A 40 1.66 -4.66 -6.42
CA PRO A 40 2.85 -4.89 -5.62
C PRO A 40 4.06 -5.11 -6.53
N PRO A 41 5.25 -4.64 -6.15
CA PRO A 41 6.46 -4.87 -6.93
C PRO A 41 6.80 -6.37 -6.95
N GLU A 42 7.49 -6.80 -8.00
CA GLU A 42 7.94 -8.20 -8.14
C GLU A 42 9.03 -8.54 -7.13
N THR A 43 9.92 -7.59 -6.87
CA THR A 43 11.02 -7.64 -5.90
C THR A 43 10.87 -6.53 -4.87
N VAL A 44 11.23 -6.82 -3.62
CA VAL A 44 11.16 -5.86 -2.52
C VAL A 44 12.59 -5.56 -2.07
N ASP A 45 13.11 -4.40 -2.46
CA ASP A 45 14.46 -3.96 -2.09
C ASP A 45 14.48 -3.34 -0.69
N ASP A 46 13.44 -2.59 -0.33
CA ASP A 46 13.23 -1.99 0.99
C ASP A 46 11.87 -2.46 1.53
N ALA A 47 11.86 -3.07 2.71
CA ALA A 47 10.67 -3.70 3.27
C ALA A 47 9.73 -2.65 3.87
N PRO A 48 8.50 -2.48 3.35
CA PRO A 48 7.56 -1.53 3.94
C PRO A 48 7.14 -2.01 5.32
N ARG A 49 6.97 -1.09 6.27
CA ARG A 49 6.40 -1.39 7.59
C ARG A 49 4.87 -1.32 7.54
N LEU A 50 4.34 -0.45 6.69
CA LEU A 50 2.91 -0.25 6.48
C LEU A 50 2.58 -0.34 4.99
N ILE A 51 1.44 -0.93 4.66
CA ILE A 51 0.88 -0.96 3.31
C ILE A 51 -0.57 -0.50 3.42
N PHE A 52 -0.90 0.63 2.79
CA PHE A 52 -2.25 1.18 2.76
C PHE A 52 -2.96 0.79 1.47
N VAL A 53 -4.12 0.14 1.59
CA VAL A 53 -4.91 -0.34 0.46
C VAL A 53 -6.40 -0.10 0.67
N THR A 54 -7.11 0.13 -0.43
CA THR A 54 -8.58 0.22 -0.45
C THR A 54 -9.16 -0.88 -1.35
N PRO A 55 -9.12 -2.16 -0.92
CA PRO A 55 -9.29 -3.31 -1.80
C PRO A 55 -10.73 -3.52 -2.27
N SER A 56 -11.73 -3.04 -1.52
CA SER A 56 -13.14 -3.25 -1.85
C SER A 56 -13.68 -2.18 -2.80
N HIS A 57 -13.25 -0.94 -2.64
CA HIS A 57 -13.63 0.19 -3.50
C HIS A 57 -12.46 1.16 -3.53
N GLN A 58 -11.55 0.94 -4.47
CA GLN A 58 -10.38 1.79 -4.57
C GLN A 58 -10.80 3.24 -4.80
N TYR A 59 -10.27 4.17 -4.01
CA TYR A 59 -10.51 5.59 -4.24
C TYR A 59 -9.31 6.23 -4.93
N PRO A 60 -9.47 6.94 -6.07
CA PRO A 60 -10.71 7.38 -6.71
C PRO A 60 -11.22 6.54 -7.90
N LEU A 61 -10.53 5.46 -8.28
CA LEU A 61 -10.78 4.75 -9.55
C LEU A 61 -11.92 3.73 -9.47
N GLY A 62 -12.38 3.36 -8.27
CA GLY A 62 -13.42 2.37 -8.04
C GLY A 62 -12.99 0.93 -8.32
N ALA A 63 -11.68 0.68 -8.48
CA ALA A 63 -11.16 -0.66 -8.75
C ALA A 63 -11.42 -1.59 -7.56
N VAL A 64 -11.77 -2.84 -7.85
CA VAL A 64 -11.91 -3.90 -6.84
C VAL A 64 -10.68 -4.79 -6.94
N MET A 65 -9.97 -4.93 -5.82
CA MET A 65 -8.76 -5.74 -5.79
C MET A 65 -9.12 -7.21 -6.00
N SER A 66 -8.47 -7.85 -6.98
CA SER A 66 -8.70 -9.27 -7.26
C SER A 66 -8.21 -10.15 -6.11
N LEU A 67 -8.79 -11.36 -5.99
CA LEU A 67 -8.36 -12.33 -4.98
C LEU A 67 -6.87 -12.68 -5.11
N GLU A 68 -6.38 -12.83 -6.35
CA GLU A 68 -4.97 -13.11 -6.63
C GLU A 68 -4.07 -12.00 -6.10
N ARG A 69 -4.44 -10.73 -6.36
CA ARG A 69 -3.68 -9.57 -5.88
C ARG A 69 -3.67 -9.49 -4.35
N ARG A 70 -4.82 -9.77 -3.71
CA ARG A 70 -4.92 -9.82 -2.25
C ARG A 70 -4.03 -10.90 -1.65
N GLN A 71 -4.01 -12.09 -2.24
CA GLN A 71 -3.14 -13.19 -1.80
C GLN A 71 -1.66 -12.84 -1.98
N ARG A 72 -1.29 -12.23 -3.10
CA ARG A 72 0.09 -11.76 -3.34
C ARG A 72 0.52 -10.73 -2.31
N LEU A 73 -0.35 -9.76 -2.00
CA LEU A 73 -0.06 -8.73 -1.01
C LEU A 73 0.10 -9.32 0.39
N LEU A 74 -0.79 -10.23 0.79
CA LEU A 74 -0.70 -10.94 2.08
C LEU A 74 0.59 -11.76 2.18
N ALA A 75 1.00 -12.43 1.11
CA ALA A 75 2.25 -13.19 1.07
C ALA A 75 3.47 -12.28 1.23
N LEU A 76 3.50 -11.14 0.52
CA LEU A 76 4.57 -10.15 0.65
C LEU A 76 4.62 -9.55 2.05
N ALA A 77 3.48 -9.11 2.59
CA ALA A 77 3.43 -8.55 3.94
C ALA A 77 3.90 -9.56 4.99
N ARG A 78 3.50 -10.83 4.87
CA ARG A 78 3.97 -11.89 5.78
C ARG A 78 5.47 -12.16 5.65
N GLN A 79 6.01 -12.14 4.42
CA GLN A 79 7.44 -12.37 4.17
C GLN A 79 8.30 -11.23 4.74
N GLN A 80 7.82 -9.99 4.65
CA GLN A 80 8.54 -8.79 5.05
C GLN A 80 8.24 -8.34 6.49
N GLY A 81 7.26 -8.95 7.16
CA GLY A 81 6.79 -8.52 8.48
C GLY A 81 6.06 -7.17 8.45
N SER A 82 5.45 -6.84 7.31
CA SER A 82 4.70 -5.62 7.08
C SER A 82 3.27 -5.73 7.60
N TRP A 83 2.69 -4.60 8.00
CA TRP A 83 1.28 -4.49 8.32
C TRP A 83 0.48 -3.96 7.14
N ILE A 84 -0.66 -4.57 6.86
CA ILE A 84 -1.62 -4.07 5.88
C ILE A 84 -2.70 -3.30 6.63
N VAL A 85 -2.93 -2.06 6.22
CA VAL A 85 -4.03 -1.21 6.69
C VAL A 85 -5.06 -1.14 5.58
N GLU A 86 -6.24 -1.67 5.86
CA GLU A 86 -7.42 -1.67 4.98
C GLU A 86 -8.40 -0.61 5.48
N ASP A 87 -8.79 0.31 4.59
CA ASP A 87 -9.93 1.24 4.76
C ASP A 87 -11.11 0.72 3.93
#